data_AF-A0A841YB35-F1
#
_entry.id   AF-A0A841YB35-F1
#
_cell.length_a   1.000
_cell.length_b   1.000
_cell.length_c   1.000
_cell.angle_alpha   90.00
_cell.angle_beta   90.00
_cell.angle_gamma   90.00
#
_symmetry.space_group_name_H-M   'P 1'
#
loop_
_entity.id
_entity.type
_entity.pdbx_description
1 polymer ?
#
loop_
_entity_poly.entity_id
_entity_poly.type
_entity_poly.pdbx_seq_one_letter_code
_entity_poly.pdbx_strand_id
1 'polypeptide(L)'
;MIANVFYNEKGIGDTLIVSIKDIDRYTRTFDKKGDVVRIFDTETGALSGFNIFNASRHFTLHANGKVALTEEFVSALKKVIQEAGFHDDLNIDLTPKFVVGYVESAEKHPNADKLRICQVDVKDDKLQIVCGAPNVSVGQKVVVAKIGAVMPSGLIIKPSNLRGVDSYGMLCAARELAIPNAPEEKGILVLEDDYMVGEEFQTTF
;
A
#
# COMPACT_ATOMS: atom_id res chain seq x y z
N MET A 1 9.17 6.92 -4.14
CA MET A 1 9.19 5.48 -3.78
C MET A 1 8.06 5.19 -2.81
N ILE A 2 7.48 3.99 -2.84
CA ILE A 2 6.46 3.59 -1.86
C ILE A 2 7.16 3.09 -0.60
N ALA A 3 6.68 3.53 0.57
CA ALA A 3 7.13 3.01 1.85
C ALA A 3 5.90 2.66 2.71
N ASN A 4 6.02 1.60 3.50
CA ASN A 4 5.04 1.18 4.49
C ASN A 4 5.73 1.13 5.84
N VAL A 5 5.18 1.86 6.81
CA VAL A 5 5.78 1.99 8.13
C VAL A 5 4.87 1.35 9.16
N PHE A 6 5.46 0.55 10.04
CA PHE A 6 4.74 -0.21 11.06
C PHE A 6 5.40 -0.04 12.42
N TYR A 7 4.57 0.10 13.44
CA TYR A 7 4.97 0.15 14.84
C TYR A 7 3.92 -0.54 15.69
N ASN A 8 4.33 -1.49 16.53
CA ASN A 8 3.45 -2.12 17.49
C ASN A 8 4.27 -2.57 18.70
N GLU A 9 4.32 -1.72 19.73
CA GLU A 9 5.11 -1.95 20.93
C GLU A 9 4.80 -3.29 21.60
N LYS A 10 3.52 -3.68 21.65
CA LYS A 10 3.09 -4.93 22.29
C LYS A 10 3.41 -6.17 21.46
N GLY A 11 3.41 -6.04 20.13
CA GLY A 11 3.58 -7.16 19.20
C GLY A 11 5.02 -7.41 18.79
N ILE A 12 5.73 -6.36 18.36
CA ILE A 12 7.10 -6.43 17.83
C ILE A 12 8.14 -5.73 18.73
N GLY A 13 7.70 -5.17 19.87
CA GLY A 13 8.54 -4.36 20.73
C GLY A 13 8.66 -2.92 20.24
N ASP A 14 9.49 -2.13 20.93
CA ASP A 14 9.77 -0.73 20.58
C ASP A 14 10.67 -0.61 19.34
N THR A 15 10.16 -1.10 18.21
CA THR A 15 10.84 -1.14 16.91
C THR A 15 9.93 -0.59 15.83
N LEU A 16 10.39 0.44 15.13
CA LEU A 16 9.74 0.97 13.94
C LEU A 16 10.29 0.22 12.72
N ILE A 17 9.40 -0.38 11.93
CA ILE A 17 9.75 -1.10 10.71
C ILE A 17 9.34 -0.24 9.51
N VAL A 18 10.31 0.10 8.67
CA VAL A 18 10.12 0.83 7.42
C VAL A 18 10.38 -0.14 6.26
N SER A 19 9.32 -0.54 5.57
CA SER A 19 9.39 -1.46 4.43
C SER A 19 9.22 -0.69 3.12
N ILE A 20 10.19 -0.78 2.22
CA ILE A 20 10.18 -0.06 0.93
C ILE A 20 10.00 -1.04 -0.22
N LYS A 21 10.82 -2.10 -0.25
CA LYS A 21 10.84 -3.05 -1.36
C LYS A 21 11.24 -4.44 -0.87
N ASP A 22 10.61 -5.46 -1.44
CA ASP A 22 11.09 -6.83 -1.29
C ASP A 22 12.33 -7.06 -2.13
N ILE A 23 13.29 -7.75 -1.54
CA ILE A 23 14.54 -8.19 -2.17
C ILE A 23 14.70 -9.70 -1.96
N ASP A 24 15.55 -10.33 -2.74
CA ASP A 24 15.80 -11.77 -2.61
C ASP A 24 16.40 -12.05 -1.23
N ARG A 25 15.85 -13.06 -0.55
CA ARG A 25 16.29 -13.47 0.79
C ARG A 25 17.73 -13.97 0.83
N TYR A 26 18.27 -14.44 -0.28
CA TYR A 26 19.63 -14.98 -0.37
C TYR A 26 20.69 -13.89 -0.56
N THR A 27 20.32 -12.77 -1.15
CA THR A 27 21.17 -11.59 -1.36
C THR A 27 20.89 -10.48 -0.35
N ARG A 28 19.89 -10.66 0.53
CA ARG A 28 19.57 -9.71 1.59
C ARG A 28 20.63 -9.71 2.69
N THR A 29 21.16 -8.53 2.97
CA THR A 29 22.03 -8.25 4.12
C THR A 29 21.55 -7.01 4.90
N PHE A 30 22.29 -6.62 5.92
CA PHE A 30 22.03 -5.41 6.70
C PHE A 30 23.32 -4.75 7.21
N ASP A 31 23.22 -3.44 7.46
CA ASP A 31 24.19 -2.66 8.22
C ASP A 31 23.50 -2.06 9.45
N LYS A 32 24.17 -2.10 10.61
CA LYS A 32 23.65 -1.52 11.85
C LYS A 32 24.53 -0.37 12.34
N LYS A 33 23.92 0.77 12.63
CA LYS A 33 24.57 1.93 13.27
C LYS A 33 23.67 2.45 14.39
N GLY A 34 24.11 2.25 15.63
CA GLY A 34 23.30 2.55 16.82
C GLY A 34 21.96 1.82 16.79
N ASP A 35 20.87 2.58 16.86
CA ASP A 35 19.49 2.08 16.84
C ASP A 35 18.97 1.78 15.42
N VAL A 36 19.68 2.20 14.37
CA VAL A 36 19.20 2.08 12.98
C VAL A 36 19.86 0.91 12.29
N VAL A 37 19.03 0.03 11.71
CA VAL A 37 19.44 -1.04 10.81
C VAL A 37 18.94 -0.74 9.41
N ARG A 38 19.85 -0.65 8.45
CA ARG A 38 19.58 -0.54 7.02
C ARG A 38 19.58 -1.94 6.40
N ILE A 39 18.53 -2.29 5.67
CA ILE A 39 18.39 -3.61 5.02
C ILE A 39 18.46 -3.41 3.51
N PHE A 40 19.32 -4.16 2.84
CA PHE A 40 19.59 -3.98 1.42
C PHE A 40 20.07 -5.27 0.75
N ASP A 41 20.02 -5.25 -0.57
CA ASP A 41 20.48 -6.34 -1.43
C ASP A 41 21.98 -6.18 -1.73
N THR A 42 22.78 -7.23 -1.51
CA THR A 42 24.25 -7.18 -1.68
C THR A 42 24.69 -7.09 -3.13
N GLU A 43 23.90 -7.58 -4.07
CA GLU A 43 24.28 -7.63 -5.48
C GLU A 43 23.93 -6.32 -6.19
N THR A 44 22.75 -5.79 -5.91
CA THR A 44 22.19 -4.61 -6.57
C THR A 44 22.38 -3.32 -5.75
N GLY A 45 22.68 -3.43 -4.46
CA GLY A 45 22.69 -2.30 -3.53
C GLY A 45 21.28 -1.76 -3.21
N ALA A 46 20.22 -2.39 -3.74
CA ALA A 46 18.86 -1.90 -3.61
C ALA A 46 18.41 -1.90 -2.14
N LEU A 47 17.89 -0.75 -1.70
CA LEU A 47 17.33 -0.58 -0.37
C LEU A 47 16.01 -1.35 -0.24
N SER A 48 15.92 -2.19 0.78
CA SER A 48 14.70 -2.91 1.14
C SER A 48 13.92 -2.20 2.24
N GLY A 49 14.62 -1.61 3.20
CA GLY A 49 13.97 -0.93 4.32
C GLY A 49 14.90 -0.60 5.48
N PHE A 50 14.31 -0.15 6.58
CA PHE A 50 14.99 0.13 7.83
C PHE A 50 14.24 -0.48 9.02
N ASN A 51 14.98 -0.93 10.02
CA ASN A 51 14.44 -1.17 11.36
C ASN A 51 15.09 -0.17 12.32
N ILE A 52 14.27 0.59 13.05
CA ILE A 52 14.74 1.57 14.05
C ILE A 52 14.31 1.07 15.42
N PHE A 53 15.29 0.63 16.21
CA PHE A 53 15.08 0.19 17.59
C PHE A 53 14.94 1.37 18.54
N ASN A 54 14.37 1.12 19.73
CA ASN A 54 14.09 2.16 20.72
C ASN A 54 13.30 3.34 20.11
N ALA A 55 12.37 3.04 19.21
CA ALA A 55 11.72 4.03 18.36
C ALA A 55 10.99 5.12 19.18
N SER A 56 10.47 4.78 20.35
CA SER A 56 9.84 5.71 21.30
C SER A 56 10.76 6.85 21.75
N ARG A 57 12.09 6.69 21.67
CA ARG A 57 13.07 7.75 21.97
C ARG A 57 13.21 8.76 20.84
N HIS A 58 12.87 8.35 19.62
CA HIS A 58 13.07 9.12 18.39
C HIS A 58 11.75 9.71 17.87
N PHE A 59 10.63 9.08 18.18
CA PHE A 59 9.31 9.40 17.65
C PHE A 59 8.24 9.34 18.75
N THR A 60 7.26 10.23 18.67
CA THR A 60 6.01 10.07 19.43
C THR A 60 5.06 9.17 18.64
N LEU A 61 5.03 7.89 19.00
CA LEU A 61 4.24 6.86 18.30
C LEU A 61 3.10 6.37 19.19
N HIS A 62 1.88 6.42 18.66
CA HIS A 62 0.68 5.86 19.32
C HIS A 62 0.03 4.77 18.46
N ALA A 63 0.74 4.25 17.46
CA ALA A 63 0.24 3.26 16.54
C ALA A 63 0.33 1.83 17.11
N ASN A 64 -0.64 0.98 16.75
CA ASN A 64 -0.64 -0.46 17.01
C ASN A 64 -0.72 -1.23 15.69
N GLY A 65 0.16 -0.92 14.75
CA GLY A 65 0.11 -1.42 13.37
C GLY A 65 0.74 -0.42 12.41
N LYS A 66 0.01 -0.09 11.34
CA LYS A 66 0.47 0.86 10.32
C LYS A 66 0.60 2.27 10.92
N VAL A 67 1.68 2.96 10.58
CA VAL A 67 1.93 4.36 10.95
C VAL A 67 1.57 5.24 9.75
N ALA A 68 0.79 6.29 10.00
CA ALA A 68 0.46 7.28 8.98
C ALA A 68 1.71 8.04 8.53
N LEU A 69 1.87 8.21 7.22
CA LEU A 69 3.00 8.92 6.63
C LEU A 69 2.63 10.37 6.39
N THR A 70 2.90 11.24 7.36
CA THR A 70 2.84 12.69 7.17
C THR A 70 4.19 13.25 6.74
N GLU A 71 4.20 14.47 6.21
CA GLU A 71 5.45 15.16 5.86
C GLU A 71 6.37 15.33 7.07
N GLU A 72 5.80 15.66 8.23
CA GLU A 72 6.54 15.82 9.49
C GLU A 72 7.17 14.49 9.92
N PHE A 73 6.40 13.40 9.87
CA PHE A 73 6.90 12.08 10.24
C PHE A 73 8.03 11.62 9.31
N VAL A 74 7.86 11.79 7.99
CA VAL A 74 8.90 11.42 7.01
C VAL A 74 10.14 12.29 7.17
N SER A 75 9.99 13.57 7.50
CA SER A 75 11.12 14.45 7.82
C SER A 75 11.88 13.96 9.06
N ALA A 76 11.16 13.61 10.14
CA ALA A 76 11.76 13.05 11.35
C ALA A 76 12.46 11.71 11.07
N LEU A 77 11.84 10.84 10.27
CA LEU A 77 12.41 9.55 9.88
C LEU A 77 13.73 9.74 9.13
N LYS A 78 13.76 10.63 8.14
CA LYS A 78 14.97 10.98 7.39
C LYS A 78 16.08 11.48 8.31
N LYS A 79 15.74 12.37 9.25
CA LYS A 79 16.69 12.92 10.21
C LYS A 79 17.33 11.82 11.05
N VAL A 80 16.56 10.91 11.64
CA VAL A 80 17.08 9.79 12.46
C VAL A 80 18.01 8.89 11.65
N ILE A 81 17.65 8.57 10.40
CA ILE A 81 18.46 7.75 9.50
C ILE A 81 19.78 8.45 9.14
N GLN A 82 19.73 9.76 8.88
CA GLN A 82 20.91 10.58 8.56
C GLN A 82 21.84 10.75 9.77
N GLU A 83 21.30 11.01 10.96
CA GLU A 83 22.09 11.13 12.20
C GLU A 83 22.77 9.81 12.59
N ALA A 84 22.17 8.67 12.25
CA ALA A 84 22.82 7.36 12.37
C ALA A 84 23.94 7.13 11.34
N GLY A 85 24.09 8.01 10.33
CA GLY A 85 25.12 7.95 9.30
C GLY A 85 24.73 7.14 8.06
N PHE A 86 23.44 7.05 7.75
CA PHE A 86 22.95 6.52 6.47
C PHE A 86 22.45 7.68 5.59
N HIS A 87 22.77 7.65 4.29
CA HIS A 87 22.50 8.75 3.35
C HIS A 87 21.62 8.32 2.18
N ASP A 88 20.79 7.30 2.37
CA ASP A 88 19.83 6.84 1.37
C ASP A 88 18.83 7.95 1.01
N ASP A 89 18.56 8.11 -0.29
CA ASP A 89 17.56 9.05 -0.77
C ASP A 89 16.16 8.47 -0.56
N LEU A 90 15.44 9.01 0.43
CA LEU A 90 14.09 8.60 0.81
C LEU A 90 13.03 9.54 0.25
N ASN A 91 12.88 9.57 -1.07
CA ASN A 91 11.78 10.32 -1.69
C ASN A 91 10.45 9.54 -1.59
N ILE A 92 9.88 9.49 -0.39
CA ILE A 92 8.67 8.72 -0.07
C ILE A 92 7.43 9.37 -0.69
N ASP A 93 6.65 8.56 -1.39
CA ASP A 93 5.37 8.94 -1.98
C ASP A 93 4.26 8.95 -0.92
N LEU A 94 3.75 10.15 -0.62
CA LEU A 94 2.69 10.39 0.36
C LEU A 94 1.29 10.42 -0.25
N THR A 95 1.15 10.13 -1.55
CA THR A 95 -0.18 10.11 -2.17
C THR A 95 -1.07 9.05 -1.52
N PRO A 96 -2.38 9.31 -1.37
CA PRO A 96 -3.33 8.32 -0.87
C PRO A 96 -3.27 7.01 -1.65
N LYS A 97 -3.35 5.90 -0.91
CA LYS A 97 -3.27 4.55 -1.49
C LYS A 97 -4.63 3.89 -1.66
N PHE A 98 -5.66 4.39 -0.97
CA PHE A 98 -7.06 4.07 -1.20
C PHE A 98 -7.74 5.32 -1.74
N VAL A 99 -8.28 5.22 -2.95
CA VAL A 99 -8.93 6.34 -3.62
C VAL A 99 -10.25 5.92 -4.23
N VAL A 100 -11.11 6.89 -4.48
CA VAL A 100 -12.31 6.69 -5.30
C VAL A 100 -11.89 6.60 -6.77
N GLY A 101 -12.29 5.53 -7.45
CA GLY A 101 -12.10 5.35 -8.89
C GLY A 101 -13.43 5.22 -9.63
N TYR A 102 -13.43 5.55 -10.91
CA TYR A 102 -14.58 5.41 -11.80
C TYR A 102 -14.30 4.39 -12.90
N VAL A 103 -15.17 3.39 -13.03
CA VAL A 103 -15.03 2.31 -14.02
C VAL A 103 -15.47 2.82 -15.40
N GLU A 104 -14.51 3.19 -16.24
CA GLU A 104 -14.74 3.68 -17.60
C GLU A 104 -15.10 2.54 -18.57
N SER A 105 -14.45 1.38 -18.42
CA SER A 105 -14.74 0.18 -19.21
C SER A 105 -14.56 -1.08 -18.40
N ALA A 106 -15.27 -2.16 -18.78
CA ALA A 106 -15.21 -3.46 -18.11
C ALA A 106 -15.41 -4.60 -19.12
N GLU A 107 -14.34 -5.01 -19.78
CA GLU A 107 -14.35 -6.01 -20.85
C GLU A 107 -14.14 -7.43 -20.32
N LYS A 108 -14.64 -8.44 -21.03
CA LYS A 108 -14.41 -9.84 -20.64
C LYS A 108 -12.94 -10.21 -20.82
N HIS A 109 -12.35 -10.88 -19.83
CA HIS A 109 -10.98 -11.36 -19.96
C HIS A 109 -10.87 -12.46 -21.03
N PRO A 110 -9.93 -12.40 -21.98
CA PRO A 110 -9.84 -13.34 -23.10
C PRO A 110 -9.62 -14.78 -22.66
N ASN A 111 -8.86 -14.97 -21.57
CA ASN A 111 -8.48 -16.28 -21.04
C ASN A 111 -9.22 -16.66 -19.74
N ALA A 112 -10.30 -15.98 -19.35
CA ALA A 112 -11.04 -16.30 -18.12
C ALA A 112 -12.50 -15.83 -18.12
N ASP A 113 -13.44 -16.75 -17.88
CA ASP A 113 -14.87 -16.44 -17.92
C ASP A 113 -15.38 -15.56 -16.78
N LYS A 114 -14.72 -15.63 -15.62
CA LYS A 114 -15.14 -14.92 -14.39
C LYS A 114 -14.37 -13.61 -14.16
N LEU A 115 -13.42 -13.26 -15.03
CA LEU A 115 -12.61 -12.07 -14.87
C LEU A 115 -13.00 -11.02 -15.91
N ARG A 116 -12.90 -9.76 -15.51
CA ARG A 116 -13.06 -8.59 -16.36
C ARG A 116 -11.80 -7.74 -16.31
N ILE A 117 -11.46 -7.14 -17.44
CA ILE A 117 -10.39 -6.15 -17.56
C ILE A 117 -11.08 -4.79 -17.45
N CYS A 118 -10.84 -4.10 -16.34
CA CYS A 118 -11.44 -2.81 -16.06
C CYS A 118 -10.44 -1.71 -16.34
N GLN A 119 -10.84 -0.66 -17.06
CA GLN A 119 -10.12 0.61 -17.10
C GLN A 119 -10.78 1.54 -16.09
N VAL A 120 -10.01 1.99 -15.10
CA VAL A 120 -10.51 2.76 -13.97
C VAL A 120 -9.80 4.10 -13.90
N ASP A 121 -10.58 5.17 -14.03
CA ASP A 121 -10.11 6.54 -13.85
C ASP A 121 -9.96 6.84 -12.36
N VAL A 122 -8.77 7.29 -11.95
CA VAL A 122 -8.48 7.77 -10.60
C VAL A 122 -8.01 9.22 -10.63
N LYS A 123 -8.56 10.00 -11.57
CA LYS A 123 -8.33 11.43 -11.84
C LYS A 123 -7.00 11.73 -12.52
N ASP A 124 -5.90 11.54 -11.80
CA ASP A 124 -4.56 11.89 -12.31
C ASP A 124 -3.92 10.73 -13.10
N ASP A 125 -4.56 9.56 -13.11
CA ASP A 125 -4.07 8.35 -13.74
C ASP A 125 -5.22 7.43 -14.18
N LYS A 126 -4.94 6.51 -15.10
CA LYS A 126 -5.86 5.45 -15.53
C LYS A 126 -5.25 4.10 -15.28
N LEU A 127 -5.94 3.29 -14.48
CA LEU A 127 -5.46 1.99 -14.05
C LEU A 127 -6.18 0.86 -14.77
N GLN A 128 -5.41 -0.03 -15.39
CA GLN A 128 -5.92 -1.33 -15.81
C GLN A 128 -5.94 -2.27 -14.60
N ILE A 129 -7.14 -2.73 -14.22
CA ILE A 129 -7.34 -3.62 -13.08
C ILE A 129 -8.15 -4.84 -13.53
N VAL A 130 -7.61 -6.03 -13.31
CA VAL A 130 -8.34 -7.28 -13.55
C VAL A 130 -9.20 -7.57 -12.33
N CYS A 131 -10.52 -7.54 -12.50
CA CYS A 131 -11.49 -7.75 -11.42
C CYS A 131 -12.32 -9.01 -11.65
N GLY A 132 -12.52 -9.80 -10.60
CA GLY A 132 -13.37 -11.00 -10.63
C GLY A 132 -14.74 -10.82 -9.96
N ALA A 133 -15.07 -9.60 -9.51
CA ALA A 133 -16.32 -9.36 -8.79
C ALA A 133 -17.51 -9.43 -9.76
N PRO A 134 -18.60 -10.13 -9.39
CA PRO A 134 -19.73 -10.32 -10.31
C PRO A 134 -20.52 -9.02 -10.54
N ASN A 135 -20.42 -8.06 -9.62
CA ASN A 135 -21.16 -6.79 -9.62
C ASN A 135 -20.39 -5.63 -10.28
N VAL A 136 -19.17 -5.83 -10.79
CA VAL A 136 -18.41 -4.76 -11.46
C VAL A 136 -19.06 -4.42 -12.81
N SER A 137 -19.32 -3.14 -13.03
CA SER A 137 -19.94 -2.60 -14.23
C SER A 137 -19.38 -1.22 -14.58
N VAL A 138 -19.46 -0.88 -15.86
CA VAL A 138 -19.16 0.47 -16.37
C VAL A 138 -20.09 1.49 -15.69
N GLY A 139 -19.55 2.66 -15.37
CA GLY A 139 -20.28 3.77 -14.77
C GLY A 139 -20.27 3.78 -13.23
N GLN A 140 -19.67 2.78 -12.59
CA GLN A 140 -19.62 2.71 -11.13
C GLN A 140 -18.47 3.52 -10.54
N LYS A 141 -18.73 4.22 -9.44
CA LYS A 141 -17.70 4.70 -8.51
C LYS A 141 -17.38 3.59 -7.52
N VAL A 142 -16.10 3.32 -7.30
CA VAL A 142 -15.62 2.17 -6.51
C VAL A 142 -14.39 2.56 -5.71
N VAL A 143 -14.10 1.83 -4.64
CA VAL A 143 -12.84 2.00 -3.91
C VAL A 143 -11.72 1.25 -4.62
N VAL A 144 -10.63 1.95 -4.92
CA VAL A 144 -9.44 1.41 -5.56
C VAL A 144 -8.28 1.42 -4.58
N ALA A 145 -7.71 0.24 -4.32
CA ALA A 145 -6.40 0.10 -3.69
C ALA A 145 -5.31 0.16 -4.77
N LYS A 146 -4.53 1.25 -4.75
CA LYS A 146 -3.40 1.47 -5.66
C LYS A 146 -2.22 0.56 -5.30
N ILE A 147 -1.26 0.45 -6.22
CA ILE A 147 0.01 -0.22 -5.92
C ILE A 147 0.64 0.39 -4.66
N GLY A 148 1.09 -0.47 -3.75
CA GLY A 148 1.63 -0.10 -2.45
C GLY A 148 0.61 -0.01 -1.32
N ALA A 149 -0.70 -0.03 -1.61
CA ALA A 149 -1.73 -0.10 -0.58
C ALA A 149 -1.54 -1.35 0.29
N VAL A 150 -1.72 -1.20 1.60
CA VAL A 150 -1.67 -2.28 2.57
C VAL A 150 -3.09 -2.56 3.00
N MET A 151 -3.58 -3.77 2.72
CA MET A 151 -4.90 -4.23 3.12
C MET A 151 -4.92 -4.60 4.62
N PRO A 152 -6.07 -4.60 5.29
CA PRO A 152 -6.21 -5.04 6.68
C PRO A 152 -5.68 -6.46 6.94
N SER A 153 -5.71 -7.32 5.93
CA SER A 153 -5.15 -8.67 5.97
C SER A 153 -3.62 -8.71 6.01
N GLY A 154 -2.94 -7.56 5.87
CA GLY A 154 -1.50 -7.44 5.69
C GLY A 154 -1.03 -7.60 4.25
N LEU A 155 -1.94 -7.87 3.30
CA LEU A 155 -1.60 -7.97 1.88
C LEU A 155 -1.16 -6.60 1.33
N ILE A 156 0.01 -6.55 0.72
CA ILE A 156 0.48 -5.36 -0.02
C ILE A 156 0.11 -5.51 -1.49
N ILE A 157 -0.60 -4.53 -2.04
CA ILE A 157 -0.98 -4.50 -3.45
C ILE A 157 0.26 -4.24 -4.30
N LYS A 158 0.51 -5.15 -5.24
CA LYS A 158 1.65 -5.11 -6.16
C LYS A 158 1.16 -5.29 -7.60
N PRO A 159 1.94 -4.83 -8.60
CA PRO A 159 1.65 -5.18 -9.99
C PRO A 159 1.58 -6.69 -10.12
N SER A 160 0.56 -7.18 -10.81
CA SER A 160 0.34 -8.61 -11.00
C SER A 160 -0.07 -8.88 -12.43
N ASN A 161 0.23 -10.08 -12.93
CA ASN A 161 -0.23 -10.54 -14.23
C ASN A 161 -1.19 -11.70 -14.02
N LEU A 162 -2.45 -11.51 -14.41
CA LEU A 162 -3.49 -12.52 -14.31
C LEU A 162 -3.75 -13.08 -15.69
N ARG A 163 -3.27 -14.31 -15.94
CA ARG A 163 -3.50 -15.05 -17.20
C ARG A 163 -3.14 -14.26 -18.47
N GLY A 164 -2.01 -13.54 -18.42
CA GLY A 164 -1.45 -12.78 -19.53
C GLY A 164 -1.86 -11.31 -19.56
N VAL A 165 -2.71 -10.84 -18.64
CA VAL A 165 -3.15 -9.45 -18.55
C VAL A 165 -2.63 -8.82 -17.27
N ASP A 166 -1.97 -7.67 -17.39
CA ASP A 166 -1.45 -6.93 -16.24
C ASP A 166 -2.59 -6.25 -15.45
N SER A 167 -2.41 -6.17 -14.14
CA SER A 167 -3.30 -5.52 -13.18
C SER A 167 -2.50 -4.63 -12.25
N TYR A 168 -2.84 -3.35 -12.22
CA TYR A 168 -2.12 -2.27 -11.54
C TYR A 168 -2.91 -1.70 -10.35
N GLY A 169 -3.57 -2.58 -9.61
CA GLY A 169 -4.37 -2.21 -8.45
C GLY A 169 -5.40 -3.29 -8.12
N MET A 170 -6.31 -2.95 -7.23
CA MET A 170 -7.41 -3.83 -6.83
C MET A 170 -8.67 -3.00 -6.56
N LEU A 171 -9.82 -3.47 -7.06
CA LEU A 171 -11.12 -2.92 -6.67
C LEU A 171 -11.55 -3.59 -5.37
N CYS A 172 -11.83 -2.81 -4.34
CA CYS A 172 -12.00 -3.33 -2.99
C CYS A 172 -13.44 -3.67 -2.67
N ALA A 173 -13.65 -4.78 -1.98
CA ALA A 173 -14.90 -5.09 -1.28
C ALA A 173 -14.94 -4.43 0.10
N ALA A 174 -16.14 -4.16 0.62
CA ALA A 174 -16.31 -3.61 1.97
C ALA A 174 -15.68 -4.51 3.06
N ARG A 175 -15.77 -5.83 2.88
CA ARG A 175 -15.14 -6.84 3.77
C ARG A 175 -13.63 -6.76 3.74
N GLU A 176 -13.04 -6.56 2.56
CA GLU A 176 -11.59 -6.43 2.42
C GLU A 176 -11.07 -5.16 3.07
N LEU A 177 -11.90 -4.11 3.16
CA LEU A 177 -11.58 -2.85 3.85
C LEU A 177 -11.91 -2.89 5.35
N ALA A 178 -12.32 -4.04 5.90
CA ALA A 178 -12.73 -4.20 7.29
C ALA A 178 -13.83 -3.21 7.74
N ILE A 179 -14.73 -2.82 6.83
CA ILE A 179 -15.84 -1.93 7.16
C ILE A 179 -16.80 -2.65 8.12
N PRO A 180 -17.15 -2.06 9.28
CA PRO A 180 -18.10 -2.65 10.21
C PRO A 180 -19.46 -2.91 9.55
N ASN A 181 -20.07 -4.06 9.86
CA ASN A 181 -21.37 -4.46 9.30
C ASN A 181 -21.38 -4.53 7.75
N ALA A 182 -20.23 -4.80 7.12
CA ALA A 182 -20.14 -4.97 5.68
C ALA A 182 -21.15 -6.02 5.17
N PRO A 183 -21.82 -5.77 4.02
CA PRO A 183 -22.79 -6.69 3.44
C PRO A 183 -22.25 -8.11 3.30
N GLU A 184 -23.13 -9.11 3.43
CA GLU A 184 -22.70 -10.50 3.27
C GLU A 184 -22.42 -10.89 1.82
N GLU A 185 -22.99 -10.13 0.89
CA GLU A 185 -22.87 -10.35 -0.53
C GLU A 185 -21.42 -10.22 -1.01
N LYS A 186 -21.06 -11.06 -1.98
CA LYS A 186 -19.73 -11.05 -2.59
C LYS A 186 -19.72 -10.01 -3.70
N GLY A 187 -18.89 -8.98 -3.56
CA GLY A 187 -18.74 -7.96 -4.58
C GLY A 187 -17.83 -6.83 -4.15
N ILE A 188 -17.47 -5.99 -5.10
CA ILE A 188 -16.77 -4.72 -4.82
C ILE A 188 -17.73 -3.74 -4.15
N LEU A 189 -17.17 -2.82 -3.37
CA LEU A 189 -17.90 -1.70 -2.80
C LEU A 189 -18.17 -0.67 -3.90
N VAL A 190 -19.42 -0.60 -4.32
CA VAL A 190 -19.93 0.48 -5.18
C VAL A 190 -20.30 1.65 -4.28
N LEU A 191 -19.83 2.83 -4.64
CA LEU A 191 -20.02 4.07 -3.90
C LEU A 191 -21.16 4.88 -4.51
N GLU A 192 -21.75 5.73 -3.68
CA GLU A 192 -22.76 6.70 -4.09
C GLU A 192 -22.13 7.80 -4.98
N ASP A 193 -22.98 8.53 -5.70
CA ASP A 193 -22.55 9.52 -6.69
C ASP A 193 -21.93 10.79 -6.09
N ASP A 194 -22.05 11.02 -4.78
CA ASP A 194 -21.48 12.16 -4.07
C ASP A 194 -19.95 12.06 -3.88
N TYR A 195 -19.39 10.85 -3.96
CA TYR A 195 -17.95 10.63 -3.95
C TYR A 195 -17.27 11.22 -5.20
N MET A 196 -16.14 11.91 -5.02
CA MET A 196 -15.35 12.52 -6.08
C MET A 196 -14.24 11.58 -6.55
N VAL A 197 -14.14 11.35 -7.86
CA VAL A 197 -13.06 10.53 -8.43
C VAL A 197 -11.68 11.11 -8.09
N GLY A 198 -10.78 10.25 -7.62
CA GLY A 198 -9.42 10.59 -7.21
C GLY A 198 -9.30 11.09 -5.75
N GLU A 199 -10.40 11.30 -5.03
CA GLU A 199 -10.32 11.65 -3.62
C GLU A 199 -9.85 10.46 -2.76
N GLU A 200 -9.23 10.76 -1.63
CA GLU A 200 -8.84 9.73 -0.65
C GLU A 200 -10.06 9.06 -0.05
N PHE A 201 -10.10 7.73 -0.14
CA PHE A 201 -11.08 6.94 0.59
C PHE A 201 -10.50 6.62 1.98
N GLN A 202 -11.08 7.23 3.02
CA GLN A 202 -10.61 7.07 4.38
C GLN A 202 -10.85 5.65 4.89
N THR A 203 -9.78 5.01 5.36
CA THR A 203 -9.80 3.66 5.96
C THR A 203 -9.47 3.73 7.45
N THR A 204 -10.12 2.90 8.27
CA THR A 204 -10.01 2.98 9.74
C THR A 204 -9.11 1.93 10.39
N PHE A 205 -8.17 1.34 9.65
CA PHE A 205 -7.36 0.19 10.10
C PHE A 205 -5.85 0.42 10.01
#